data_AF-Q39UG7-F1
#
_entry.id   AF-Q39UG7-F1
#
_cell.length_a   1.000
_cell.length_b   1.000
_cell.length_c   1.000
_cell.angle_alpha   90.00
_cell.angle_beta   90.00
_cell.angle_gamma   90.00
#
_symmetry.space_group_name_H-M   'P 1'
#
loop_
_entity.id
_entity.type
_entity.pdbx_description
1 polymer ?
#
loop_
_entity_poly.entity_id
_entity_poly.type
_entity_poly.pdbx_seq_one_letter_code
_entity_poly.pdbx_strand_id
1 'polypeptide(L)'
;MRERAHLIALWTLAVLASTVLVTKGRGLPLTEGGSTAFLLDRSNGVRVKVTGIQGKSGVYCLPEDAVLKSVIIMAYRGLTANASKSSDFATRLKDGDWVMFERDASEPVKISLKTMPATERILLGIPLDPATMTESEWELLPGIGPTLARRIVFDRQYNGGFRSIRDLERVSGIGKVTVDKLERYFPNTVTH
;
A
#
# COMPACT_ATOMS: atom_id res chain seq x y z
N MET A 1 52.41 6.64 -37.69
CA MET A 1 51.62 7.76 -37.10
C MET A 1 50.11 7.49 -37.02
N ARG A 2 49.49 6.68 -37.91
CA ARG A 2 48.03 6.44 -37.90
C ARG A 2 47.52 5.56 -36.74
N GLU A 3 48.27 4.55 -36.28
CA GLU A 3 47.81 3.63 -35.22
C GLU A 3 47.63 4.30 -33.84
N ARG A 4 48.49 5.25 -33.49
CA ARG A 4 48.38 6.00 -32.21
C ARG A 4 47.14 6.90 -32.17
N ALA A 5 46.68 7.39 -33.32
CA ALA A 5 45.49 8.23 -33.41
C ALA A 5 44.19 7.41 -33.16
N HIS A 6 44.14 6.15 -33.62
CA HIS A 6 43.00 5.28 -33.37
C HIS A 6 42.90 4.85 -31.90
N LEU A 7 44.03 4.64 -31.22
CA LEU A 7 44.06 4.34 -29.79
C LEU A 7 43.59 5.54 -28.95
N ILE A 8 44.02 6.76 -29.29
CA ILE A 8 43.57 7.98 -28.59
C ILE A 8 42.07 8.22 -28.81
N ALA A 9 41.57 8.02 -30.04
CA ALA A 9 40.14 8.15 -30.34
C ALA A 9 39.28 7.16 -29.53
N LEU A 10 39.70 5.90 -29.41
CA LEU A 10 39.00 4.90 -28.60
C LEU A 10 38.99 5.25 -27.11
N TRP A 11 40.10 5.78 -26.58
CA TRP A 11 40.15 6.25 -25.19
C TRP A 11 39.22 7.44 -24.95
N THR A 12 39.15 8.40 -25.87
CA THR A 12 38.21 9.52 -25.73
C THR A 12 36.76 9.05 -25.75
N LEU A 13 36.41 8.09 -26.61
CA LEU A 13 35.05 7.55 -26.71
C LEU A 13 34.67 6.75 -25.45
N ALA A 14 35.61 5.99 -24.88
CA ALA A 14 35.40 5.25 -23.63
C ALA A 14 35.20 6.18 -22.43
N VAL A 15 36.00 7.26 -22.33
CA VAL A 15 35.84 8.27 -21.27
C VAL A 15 34.48 8.95 -21.40
N LEU A 16 34.08 9.34 -22.62
CA LEU A 16 32.81 10.00 -22.89
C LEU A 16 31.62 9.10 -22.52
N ALA A 17 31.66 7.81 -22.89
CA ALA A 17 30.66 6.82 -22.51
C ALA A 17 30.57 6.61 -20.99
N SER A 18 31.72 6.62 -20.29
CA SER A 18 31.77 6.48 -18.83
C SER A 18 31.16 7.70 -18.12
N THR A 19 31.42 8.93 -18.59
CA THR A 19 30.77 10.14 -18.07
C THR A 19 29.25 10.16 -18.28
N VAL A 20 28.75 9.60 -19.38
CA VAL A 20 27.29 9.49 -19.63
C VAL A 20 26.64 8.47 -18.69
N LEU A 21 27.34 7.37 -18.36
CA LEU A 21 26.84 6.40 -17.37
C LEU A 21 26.79 6.98 -15.95
N VAL A 22 27.79 7.79 -15.57
CA VAL A 22 27.85 8.42 -14.24
C VAL A 22 26.79 9.52 -14.08
N THR A 23 26.42 10.21 -15.16
CA THR A 23 25.39 11.26 -15.13
C THR A 23 23.97 10.70 -15.20
N LYS A 24 23.74 9.54 -15.84
CA LYS A 24 22.43 8.85 -15.83
C LYS A 24 22.22 7.91 -14.64
N GLY A 25 23.26 7.59 -13.87
CA GLY A 25 23.21 6.65 -12.73
C GLY A 25 22.74 7.24 -11.39
N ARG A 26 22.39 8.53 -11.32
CA ARG A 26 21.92 9.17 -10.07
C ARG A 26 20.63 9.92 -10.30
N GLY A 27 19.53 9.21 -10.11
CA GLY A 27 18.21 9.79 -10.16
C GLY A 27 17.09 8.78 -9.95
N LEU A 28 17.25 7.84 -9.01
CA LEU A 28 16.04 7.34 -8.34
C LEU A 28 15.54 8.52 -7.51
N PRO A 29 14.32 9.02 -7.72
CA PRO A 29 13.73 9.94 -6.76
C PRO A 29 13.50 9.13 -5.49
N LEU A 30 14.48 9.15 -4.59
CA LEU A 30 14.22 9.00 -3.18
C LEU A 30 13.33 10.19 -2.86
N THR A 31 12.02 9.97 -2.97
CA THR A 31 11.02 10.85 -2.39
C THR A 31 11.51 11.09 -0.98
N GLU A 32 11.88 12.34 -0.69
CA GLU A 32 12.23 12.76 0.66
C GLU A 32 11.08 12.30 1.55
N GLY A 33 11.35 11.24 2.31
CA GLY A 33 10.50 10.80 3.40
C GLY A 33 10.60 11.89 4.45
N GLY A 34 9.83 12.96 4.26
CA GLY A 34 9.58 13.95 5.29
C GLY A 34 9.20 13.18 6.54
N SER A 35 9.99 13.38 7.59
CA SER A 35 9.93 12.66 8.86
C SER A 35 8.50 12.25 9.19
N THR A 36 8.13 11.01 8.87
CA THR A 36 6.85 10.46 9.28
C THR A 36 6.98 10.28 10.78
N ALA A 37 6.27 11.12 11.54
CA ALA A 37 6.18 10.99 12.97
C ALA A 37 5.51 9.64 13.28
N PHE A 38 6.34 8.62 13.51
CA PHE A 38 5.92 7.38 14.13
C PHE A 38 5.53 7.71 15.57
N LEU A 39 4.27 8.06 15.81
CA LEU A 39 3.70 7.90 17.14
C LEU A 39 3.53 6.39 17.36
N LEU A 40 4.45 5.84 18.14
CA LEU A 40 4.46 4.46 18.63
C LEU A 40 3.39 4.25 19.73
N ASP A 41 2.16 4.67 19.50
CA ASP A 41 1.03 4.11 20.24
C ASP A 41 0.30 3.13 19.32
N ARG A 42 0.71 1.88 19.41
CA ARG A 42 0.20 0.77 18.58
C ARG A 42 -1.19 0.30 19.00
N SER A 43 -1.79 0.87 20.04
CA SER A 43 -2.87 0.17 20.75
C SER A 43 -4.29 0.67 20.48
N ASN A 44 -4.49 1.92 20.02
CA ASN A 44 -5.85 2.50 20.00
C ASN A 44 -6.13 3.44 18.81
N GLY A 45 -5.62 3.12 17.61
CA GLY A 45 -5.82 3.99 16.45
C GLY A 45 -5.88 3.28 15.10
N VAL A 46 -6.51 3.93 14.13
CA VAL A 46 -6.57 3.50 12.74
C VAL A 46 -5.37 4.03 11.96
N ARG A 47 -4.68 3.15 11.23
CA ARG A 47 -3.57 3.52 10.35
C ARG A 47 -4.13 3.85 8.98
N VAL A 48 -3.87 5.07 8.53
CA VAL A 48 -4.39 5.60 7.27
C VAL A 48 -3.23 6.10 6.42
N LYS A 49 -3.14 5.62 5.19
CA LYS A 49 -2.16 6.10 4.21
C LYS A 49 -2.70 7.35 3.56
N VAL A 50 -1.86 8.37 3.45
CA VAL A 50 -2.22 9.65 2.85
C VAL A 50 -1.20 9.95 1.75
N THR A 51 -1.66 10.21 0.52
CA THR A 51 -0.78 10.51 -0.63
C THR A 51 -1.32 11.63 -1.49
N GLY A 52 -0.46 12.25 -2.29
CA GLY A 52 -0.86 13.32 -3.22
C GLY A 52 -0.89 14.71 -2.58
N ILE A 53 -0.29 14.83 -1.40
CA ILE A 53 0.01 16.11 -0.75
C ILE A 53 1.51 16.28 -0.71
N GLN A 54 1.99 17.39 -1.25
CA GLN A 54 3.41 17.73 -1.26
C GLN A 54 3.92 17.86 0.19
N GLY A 55 4.96 17.08 0.53
CA GLY A 55 5.61 17.11 1.85
C GLY A 55 4.80 16.50 3.01
N LYS A 56 3.62 15.93 2.77
CA LYS A 56 2.77 15.31 3.81
C LYS A 56 2.21 13.94 3.38
N SER A 57 2.92 13.26 2.49
CA SER A 57 2.55 11.90 2.11
C SER A 57 3.18 10.91 3.09
N GLY A 58 2.40 9.96 3.60
CA GLY A 58 2.85 9.03 4.63
C GLY A 58 1.70 8.22 5.24
N VAL A 59 2.05 7.33 6.17
CA VAL A 59 1.07 6.59 6.98
C VAL A 59 0.91 7.31 8.31
N TYR A 60 -0.33 7.60 8.68
CA TYR A 60 -0.69 8.32 9.89
C TYR A 60 -1.50 7.40 10.80
N CYS A 61 -1.20 7.42 12.11
CA CYS A 61 -2.05 6.80 13.13
C CYS A 61 -3.05 7.85 13.63
N LEU A 62 -4.34 7.54 13.55
CA LEU A 62 -5.43 8.43 13.94
C LEU A 62 -6.31 7.76 14.99
N PRO A 63 -7.07 8.52 15.79
CA PRO A 63 -8.08 7.94 16.69
C PRO A 63 -9.06 7.03 15.96
N GLU A 64 -9.61 6.01 16.63
CA GLU A 64 -10.54 5.03 16.01
C GLU A 64 -11.85 5.63 15.48
N ASP A 65 -12.23 6.81 15.96
CA ASP A 65 -13.36 7.59 15.50
C ASP A 65 -12.99 8.65 14.45
N ALA A 66 -11.76 8.61 13.94
CA ALA A 66 -11.31 9.54 12.91
C ALA A 66 -12.18 9.43 11.65
N VAL A 67 -12.59 10.60 11.15
CA VAL A 67 -13.35 10.76 9.91
C VAL A 67 -12.47 11.34 8.81
N LEU A 68 -12.88 11.18 7.56
CA LEU A 68 -12.17 11.71 6.39
C LEU A 68 -11.88 13.22 6.53
N LYS A 69 -12.81 13.99 7.11
CA LYS A 69 -12.62 15.42 7.41
C LYS A 69 -11.34 15.70 8.22
N SER A 70 -11.01 14.85 9.19
CA SER A 70 -9.81 15.01 10.04
C SER A 70 -8.53 14.94 9.21
N VAL A 71 -8.46 14.00 8.27
CA VAL A 71 -7.32 13.86 7.34
C VAL A 71 -7.19 15.09 6.47
N ILE A 72 -8.30 15.60 5.94
CA ILE A 72 -8.31 16.80 5.09
C ILE A 72 -7.79 18.03 5.85
N ILE A 73 -8.24 18.21 7.10
CA ILE A 73 -7.79 19.33 7.94
C ILE A 73 -6.28 19.27 8.21
N MET A 74 -5.73 18.08 8.50
CA MET A 74 -4.29 17.89 8.70
C MET A 74 -3.48 18.13 7.43
N ALA A 75 -3.98 17.61 6.30
CA ALA A 75 -3.34 17.72 4.99
C ALA A 75 -3.34 19.16 4.48
N TYR A 76 -4.49 19.81 4.51
CA TYR A 76 -4.75 21.11 3.89
C TYR A 76 -5.48 22.04 4.85
N ARG A 77 -4.72 22.91 5.53
CA ARG A 77 -5.26 23.93 6.44
C ARG A 77 -6.24 24.92 5.77
N GLY A 78 -6.31 24.96 4.43
CA GLY A 78 -7.17 25.88 3.67
C GLY A 78 -8.22 25.22 2.75
N LEU A 79 -8.34 23.88 2.69
CA LEU A 79 -9.29 23.22 1.77
C LEU A 79 -10.75 23.32 2.24
N THR A 80 -11.00 23.71 3.48
CA THR A 80 -12.34 23.81 4.05
C THR A 80 -13.24 24.82 3.31
N ALA A 81 -12.66 25.74 2.53
CA ALA A 81 -13.40 26.76 1.77
C ALA A 81 -13.92 26.28 0.41
N ASN A 82 -13.24 25.35 -0.27
CA ASN A 82 -13.58 24.91 -1.63
C ASN A 82 -13.97 23.43 -1.75
N ALA A 83 -13.93 22.69 -0.64
CA ALA A 83 -14.50 21.34 -0.51
C ALA A 83 -16.04 21.42 -0.44
N SER A 84 -16.65 22.04 -1.45
CA SER A 84 -18.08 22.23 -1.55
C SER A 84 -18.75 20.88 -1.84
N LYS A 85 -19.46 20.35 -0.83
CA LYS A 85 -20.46 19.27 -0.92
C LYS A 85 -19.92 17.87 -1.24
N SER A 86 -19.23 17.23 -0.31
CA SER A 86 -19.29 15.76 -0.26
C SER A 86 -19.80 15.31 1.11
N SER A 87 -20.88 14.52 1.09
CA SER A 87 -21.36 13.71 2.22
C SER A 87 -20.26 12.84 2.84
N ASP A 88 -19.20 12.61 2.07
CA ASP A 88 -18.11 11.68 2.35
C ASP A 88 -17.17 12.18 3.45
N PHE A 89 -17.23 13.47 3.84
CA PHE A 89 -16.40 14.00 4.91
C PHE A 89 -16.72 13.41 6.29
N ALA A 90 -17.94 12.92 6.48
CA ALA A 90 -18.37 12.23 7.70
C ALA A 90 -18.04 10.72 7.68
N THR A 91 -17.46 10.19 6.58
CA THR A 91 -17.08 8.79 6.48
C THR A 91 -16.03 8.45 7.53
N ARG A 92 -16.33 7.45 8.36
CA ARG A 92 -15.40 6.91 9.35
C ARG A 92 -14.30 6.13 8.65
N LEU A 93 -13.05 6.44 9.00
CA LEU A 93 -11.89 5.76 8.45
C LEU A 93 -11.67 4.43 9.17
N LYS A 94 -11.26 3.43 8.40
CA LYS A 94 -10.88 2.11 8.88
C LYS A 94 -9.36 1.95 8.82
N ASP A 95 -8.86 1.05 9.66
CA ASP A 95 -7.46 0.66 9.65
C ASP A 95 -7.12 0.00 8.30
N GLY A 96 -6.10 0.53 7.61
CA GLY A 96 -5.81 0.11 6.24
C GLY A 96 -6.43 0.99 5.15
N ASP A 97 -7.13 2.07 5.49
CA ASP A 97 -7.63 3.02 4.50
C ASP A 97 -6.49 3.83 3.85
N TRP A 98 -6.67 4.16 2.58
CA TRP A 98 -5.77 4.98 1.80
C TRP A 98 -6.52 6.17 1.22
N VAL A 99 -6.25 7.36 1.76
CA VAL A 99 -6.76 8.62 1.27
C VAL A 99 -5.80 9.19 0.24
N MET A 100 -6.25 9.31 -1.00
CA MET A 100 -5.46 9.84 -2.09
C MET A 100 -6.04 11.17 -2.59
N PHE A 101 -5.17 12.17 -2.66
CA PHE A 101 -5.48 13.50 -3.15
C PHE A 101 -4.93 13.66 -4.57
N GLU A 102 -5.81 13.88 -5.53
CA GLU A 102 -5.45 14.18 -6.91
C GLU A 102 -5.67 15.68 -7.13
N ARG A 103 -4.59 16.39 -7.47
CA ARG A 103 -4.64 17.82 -7.78
C ARG A 103 -4.55 18.00 -9.29
N ASP A 104 -5.63 18.51 -9.86
CA ASP A 104 -5.58 19.16 -11.17
C ASP A 104 -5.37 20.67 -10.97
N ALA A 105 -4.72 21.33 -11.92
CA ALA A 105 -4.48 22.77 -11.88
C ALA A 105 -5.78 23.59 -12.07
N SER A 106 -6.77 23.00 -12.74
CA SER A 106 -8.01 23.69 -13.14
C SER A 106 -9.28 23.16 -12.47
N GLU A 107 -9.20 22.08 -11.67
CA GLU A 107 -10.35 21.46 -11.00
C GLU A 107 -10.19 21.48 -9.46
N PRO A 108 -11.29 21.40 -8.71
CA PRO A 108 -11.22 21.17 -7.27
C PRO A 108 -10.45 19.88 -6.97
N VAL A 109 -9.67 19.87 -5.89
CA VAL A 109 -8.90 18.69 -5.45
C VAL A 109 -9.84 17.50 -5.29
N LYS A 110 -9.56 16.44 -6.04
CA LYS A 110 -10.32 15.20 -5.98
C LYS A 110 -9.75 14.32 -4.87
N ILE A 111 -10.63 13.84 -4.00
CA ILE A 111 -10.26 12.98 -2.87
C ILE A 111 -10.88 11.61 -3.14
N SER A 112 -10.07 10.57 -3.08
CA SER A 112 -10.54 9.19 -3.19
C SER A 112 -10.12 8.39 -1.96
N LEU A 113 -11.04 7.56 -1.48
CA LEU A 113 -10.78 6.58 -0.45
C LEU A 113 -10.59 5.22 -1.12
N LYS A 114 -9.42 4.64 -0.90
CA LYS A 114 -9.03 3.31 -1.38
C LYS A 114 -8.60 2.47 -0.18
N THR A 115 -8.30 1.20 -0.43
CA THR A 115 -7.68 0.32 0.55
C THR A 115 -6.18 0.23 0.28
N MET A 116 -5.37 0.23 1.33
CA MET A 116 -3.93 -0.01 1.21
C MET A 116 -3.67 -1.38 0.57
N PRO A 117 -2.64 -1.51 -0.29
CA PRO A 117 -2.23 -2.80 -0.84
C PRO A 117 -1.92 -3.81 0.27
N ALA A 118 -2.21 -5.09 0.03
CA ALA A 118 -1.99 -6.16 1.01
C ALA A 118 -0.54 -6.21 1.54
N THR A 119 0.47 -5.98 0.67
CA THR A 119 1.88 -5.94 1.08
C THR A 119 2.15 -4.89 2.16
N GLU A 120 1.62 -3.69 2.01
CA GLU A 120 1.79 -2.61 3.00
C GLU A 120 1.04 -2.94 4.30
N ARG A 121 -0.16 -3.51 4.18
CA ARG A 121 -0.95 -3.96 5.34
C ARG A 121 -0.22 -5.03 6.14
N ILE A 122 0.37 -6.02 5.47
CA ILE A 122 1.18 -7.08 6.10
C ILE A 122 2.36 -6.46 6.87
N LEU A 123 3.10 -5.54 6.27
CA LEU A 123 4.25 -4.88 6.90
C LEU A 123 3.85 -4.05 8.12
N LEU A 124 2.68 -3.40 8.05
CA LEU A 124 2.17 -2.59 9.14
C LEU A 124 1.46 -3.42 10.22
N GLY A 125 1.22 -4.72 10.00
CA GLY A 125 0.40 -5.54 10.90
C GLY A 125 -1.06 -5.09 10.93
N ILE A 126 -1.58 -4.65 9.79
CA ILE A 126 -3.00 -4.36 9.57
C ILE A 126 -3.67 -5.68 9.18
N PRO A 127 -4.76 -6.09 9.86
CA PRO A 127 -5.51 -7.30 9.53
C PRO A 127 -5.88 -7.33 8.06
N LEU A 128 -5.85 -8.50 7.43
CA LEU A 128 -6.35 -8.72 6.06
C LEU A 128 -7.80 -9.24 6.10
N ASP A 129 -8.45 -9.29 4.94
CA ASP A 129 -9.81 -9.80 4.79
C ASP A 129 -9.83 -10.98 3.79
N PRO A 130 -10.10 -12.21 4.25
CA PRO A 130 -10.10 -13.38 3.38
C PRO A 130 -11.25 -13.34 2.35
N ALA A 131 -12.32 -12.59 2.62
CA ALA A 131 -13.46 -12.46 1.73
C ALA A 131 -13.16 -11.59 0.49
N THR A 132 -12.21 -10.67 0.58
CA THR A 132 -11.90 -9.74 -0.53
C THR A 132 -10.55 -9.98 -1.20
N MET A 133 -9.63 -10.70 -0.55
CA MET A 133 -8.30 -10.94 -1.11
C MET A 133 -8.32 -11.61 -2.49
N THR A 134 -7.44 -11.16 -3.36
CA THR A 134 -7.18 -11.68 -4.70
C THR A 134 -6.16 -12.82 -4.69
N GLU A 135 -6.03 -13.58 -5.79
CA GLU A 135 -5.05 -14.67 -5.90
C GLU A 135 -3.63 -14.18 -5.59
N SER A 136 -3.20 -13.06 -6.19
CA SER A 136 -1.87 -12.49 -5.95
C SER A 136 -1.65 -12.01 -4.52
N GLU A 137 -2.70 -11.56 -3.83
CA GLU A 137 -2.59 -11.17 -2.42
C GLU A 137 -2.48 -12.39 -1.51
N TRP A 138 -3.16 -13.49 -1.83
CA TRP A 138 -2.99 -14.77 -1.12
C TRP A 138 -1.59 -15.33 -1.25
N GLU A 139 -0.95 -15.19 -2.43
CA GLU A 139 0.44 -15.62 -2.67
C GLU A 139 1.48 -14.87 -1.81
N LEU A 140 1.14 -13.71 -1.25
CA LEU A 140 2.02 -12.99 -0.33
C LEU A 140 2.16 -13.69 1.02
N LEU A 141 1.27 -14.63 1.35
CA LEU A 141 1.21 -15.27 2.65
C LEU A 141 2.12 -16.51 2.72
N PRO A 142 2.77 -16.74 3.88
CA PRO A 142 3.69 -17.86 4.02
C PRO A 142 2.96 -19.19 3.87
N GLY A 143 3.47 -20.05 2.98
CA GLY A 143 2.91 -21.38 2.72
C GLY A 143 1.74 -21.41 1.73
N ILE A 144 1.39 -20.27 1.12
CA ILE A 144 0.39 -20.20 0.05
C ILE A 144 1.10 -19.88 -1.28
N GLY A 145 1.16 -20.88 -2.16
CA GLY A 145 1.65 -20.71 -3.53
C GLY A 145 0.53 -20.45 -4.54
N PRO A 146 0.84 -20.18 -5.82
CA PRO A 146 -0.14 -19.83 -6.85
C PRO A 146 -1.27 -20.86 -7.01
N THR A 147 -0.95 -22.15 -6.90
CA THR A 147 -1.95 -23.22 -6.97
C THR A 147 -2.93 -23.19 -5.80
N LEU A 148 -2.46 -22.92 -4.58
CA LEU A 148 -3.33 -22.83 -3.40
C LEU A 148 -4.13 -21.54 -3.43
N ALA A 149 -3.50 -20.40 -3.77
CA ALA A 149 -4.18 -19.11 -3.91
C ALA A 149 -5.37 -19.19 -4.86
N ARG A 150 -5.17 -19.80 -6.04
CA ARG A 150 -6.24 -20.06 -6.99
C ARG A 150 -7.35 -20.91 -6.37
N ARG A 151 -7.00 -22.03 -5.72
CA ARG A 151 -8.00 -22.90 -5.07
C ARG A 151 -8.81 -22.17 -4.00
N ILE A 152 -8.20 -21.29 -3.22
CA ILE A 152 -8.89 -20.48 -2.21
C ILE A 152 -9.93 -19.58 -2.86
N VAL A 153 -9.57 -18.87 -3.92
CA VAL A 153 -10.49 -17.96 -4.64
C VAL A 153 -11.61 -18.74 -5.32
N PHE A 154 -11.30 -19.88 -5.93
CA PHE A 154 -12.31 -20.79 -6.50
C PHE A 154 -13.27 -21.29 -5.41
N ASP A 155 -12.75 -21.82 -4.31
CA ASP A 155 -13.58 -22.30 -3.20
C ASP A 155 -14.53 -21.20 -2.69
N ARG A 156 -14.04 -19.95 -2.53
CA ARG A 156 -14.88 -18.81 -2.14
C ARG A 156 -16.03 -18.55 -3.11
N GLN A 157 -15.82 -18.75 -4.40
CA GLN A 157 -16.84 -18.53 -5.43
C GLN A 157 -17.90 -19.64 -5.45
N TYR A 158 -17.49 -20.89 -5.24
CA TYR A 158 -18.39 -22.05 -5.31
C TYR A 158 -19.08 -22.37 -3.98
N ASN A 159 -18.38 -22.23 -2.86
CA ASN A 159 -18.83 -22.62 -1.52
C ASN A 159 -19.20 -21.41 -0.63
N GLY A 160 -19.14 -20.20 -1.19
CA GLY A 160 -19.46 -18.95 -0.51
C GLY A 160 -18.29 -18.32 0.25
N GLY A 161 -18.47 -17.10 0.75
CA GLY A 161 -17.45 -16.34 1.49
C GLY A 161 -16.87 -17.10 2.70
N PHE A 162 -15.62 -16.80 3.03
CA PHE A 162 -15.04 -17.23 4.31
C PHE A 162 -15.54 -16.29 5.41
N ARG A 163 -16.15 -16.86 6.45
CA ARG A 163 -16.54 -16.12 7.66
C ARG A 163 -15.40 -16.10 8.67
N SER A 164 -14.66 -17.20 8.71
CA SER A 164 -13.50 -17.38 9.57
C SER A 164 -12.27 -17.81 8.78
N ILE A 165 -11.08 -17.53 9.31
CA ILE A 165 -9.85 -18.09 8.72
C ILE A 165 -9.83 -19.63 8.79
N ARG A 166 -10.55 -20.22 9.75
CA ARG A 166 -10.73 -21.68 9.91
C ARG A 166 -11.49 -22.29 8.73
N ASP A 167 -12.34 -21.51 8.06
CA ASP A 167 -13.06 -21.97 6.88
C ASP A 167 -12.12 -22.33 5.72
N LEU A 168 -10.85 -21.86 5.73
CA LEU A 168 -9.85 -22.28 4.74
C LEU A 168 -9.53 -23.78 4.81
N GLU A 169 -9.80 -24.47 5.92
CA GLU A 169 -9.57 -25.92 6.06
C GLU A 169 -10.45 -26.73 5.08
N ARG A 170 -11.53 -26.16 4.53
CA ARG A 170 -12.33 -26.81 3.49
C ARG A 170 -11.64 -26.81 2.12
N VAL A 171 -10.63 -25.98 1.93
CA VAL A 171 -9.85 -25.89 0.68
C VAL A 171 -8.84 -27.03 0.62
N SER A 172 -8.97 -27.89 -0.39
CA SER A 172 -8.06 -29.03 -0.58
C SER A 172 -6.59 -28.59 -0.70
N GLY A 173 -5.77 -29.09 0.23
CA GLY A 173 -4.35 -28.76 0.36
C GLY A 173 -4.02 -27.75 1.46
N ILE A 174 -5.03 -27.22 2.16
CA ILE A 174 -4.86 -26.38 3.34
C ILE A 174 -5.25 -27.19 4.58
N GLY A 175 -4.26 -27.46 5.43
CA GLY A 175 -4.47 -28.13 6.71
C GLY A 175 -4.37 -27.15 7.89
N LYS A 176 -4.75 -27.64 9.07
CA LYS A 176 -4.72 -26.89 10.34
C LYS A 176 -3.40 -26.15 10.59
N VAL A 177 -2.25 -26.77 10.30
CA VAL A 177 -0.93 -26.16 10.49
C VAL A 177 -0.74 -24.90 9.64
N THR A 178 -1.25 -24.91 8.40
CA THR A 178 -1.19 -23.74 7.52
C THR A 178 -2.11 -22.66 8.09
N VAL A 179 -3.33 -23.01 8.47
CA VAL A 179 -4.30 -22.06 9.04
C VAL A 179 -3.77 -21.42 10.32
N ASP A 180 -3.20 -22.20 11.25
CA ASP A 180 -2.60 -21.72 12.50
C ASP A 180 -1.49 -20.67 12.24
N LYS A 181 -0.71 -20.82 11.15
CA LYS A 181 0.29 -19.81 10.74
C LYS A 181 -0.35 -18.53 10.18
N LEU A 182 -1.51 -18.65 9.55
CA LEU A 182 -2.20 -17.54 8.91
C LEU A 182 -3.00 -16.70 9.91
N GLU A 183 -3.41 -17.23 11.06
CA GLU A 183 -4.23 -16.51 12.06
C GLU A 183 -3.68 -15.12 12.41
N ARG A 184 -2.35 -14.96 12.45
CA ARG A 184 -1.69 -13.68 12.72
C ARG A 184 -2.10 -12.56 11.75
N TYR A 185 -2.43 -12.89 10.51
CA TYR A 185 -2.84 -11.92 9.49
C TYR A 185 -4.34 -11.64 9.51
N PHE A 186 -5.14 -12.43 10.23
CA PHE A 186 -6.61 -12.38 10.23
C PHE A 186 -7.24 -12.37 11.64
N PRO A 187 -6.80 -11.49 12.56
CA PRO A 187 -7.25 -11.51 13.96
C PRO A 187 -8.73 -11.19 14.17
N ASN A 188 -9.39 -10.50 13.23
CA ASN A 188 -10.76 -9.99 13.39
C ASN A 188 -11.83 -10.86 12.70
N THR A 189 -11.50 -12.09 12.32
CA THR A 189 -12.52 -13.01 11.79
C THR A 189 -13.35 -13.58 12.94
N VAL A 190 -14.35 -12.81 13.37
CA VAL A 190 -15.23 -13.15 14.50
C VAL A 190 -15.96 -14.45 14.20
N THR A 191 -15.76 -15.44 15.06
CA THR A 191 -16.63 -16.60 15.21
C THR A 191 -18.01 -16.09 15.64
N HIS A 192 -18.93 -15.92 14.69
CA HIS A 192 -20.35 -15.72 14.97
C HIS A 192 -21.08 -17.06 14.88
#